data_AF-R1E3F0-F1
#
_entry.id   AF-R1E3F0-F1
#
_cell.length_a   1.000
_cell.length_b   1.000
_cell.length_c   1.000
_cell.angle_alpha   90.00
_cell.angle_beta   90.00
_cell.angle_gamma   90.00
#
_symmetry.space_group_name_H-M   'P 1'
#
loop_
_entity.id
_entity.type
_entity.pdbx_description
1 polymer ?
#
loop_
_entity_poly.entity_id
_entity_poly.type
_entity_poly.pdbx_seq_one_letter_code
_entity_poly.pdbx_strand_id
1 'polypeptide(L)'
;MEPAPKLQHLQSIRAVEMLSAAHEGMVARGRPLTEPFAALVAQCSLELLDVWDRLSQRGGEAAGEGAADLLRASMPLLLAALASDGLEVSSSTMPFLHAYLGRLRKLLPAASAIAQHEAHLQQLLVQLARRSDTYRSVGHVSLGRTRAAGLPSEEPGHGEAGRDPDDDETSFADYRREVSTLFRSAARVHPSLACAFVKSTLQSVLGASDAERPEGVQWSHVEVALWLLYLLGEGLPEATTREKGGPFGELMLALLSSSAASHPHAAVSLQYLEIVVRYYRFFLQQPALLPDTLRSFLGARGIRLFLQRSSNVPRTFLEPSSTSAGASACGLLLGSGLASEEQAAAAAAKLSELLALPMNQLQATSM
;
A
#
# COMPACT_ATOMS: atom_id res chain seq x y z
N MET A 1 -12.66 22.26 -26.43
CA MET A 1 -11.58 22.35 -27.43
C MET A 1 -11.42 20.98 -28.07
N GLU A 2 -11.17 20.90 -29.38
CA GLU A 2 -10.81 19.62 -30.02
C GLU A 2 -9.49 19.07 -29.46
N PRO A 3 -9.32 17.73 -29.38
CA PRO A 3 -8.18 17.14 -28.68
C PRO A 3 -6.83 17.37 -29.40
N ALA A 4 -6.80 17.40 -30.72
CA ALA A 4 -5.59 17.64 -31.51
C ALA A 4 -4.97 19.04 -31.31
N PRO A 5 -5.72 20.17 -31.44
CA PRO A 5 -5.15 21.49 -31.17
C PRO A 5 -4.79 21.67 -29.69
N LYS A 6 -5.51 20.99 -28.78
CA LYS A 6 -5.16 20.99 -27.34
C LYS A 6 -3.79 20.34 -27.10
N LEU A 7 -3.50 19.22 -27.75
CA LEU A 7 -2.19 18.57 -27.67
C LEU A 7 -1.07 19.48 -28.21
N GLN A 8 -1.27 20.08 -29.38
CA GLN A 8 -0.30 21.01 -29.96
C GLN A 8 -0.03 22.20 -29.04
N HIS A 9 -1.07 22.73 -28.39
CA HIS A 9 -0.92 23.82 -27.44
C HIS A 9 -0.12 23.38 -26.20
N LEU A 10 -0.43 22.23 -25.62
CA LEU A 10 0.30 21.68 -24.46
C LEU A 10 1.78 21.41 -24.78
N GLN A 11 2.07 20.94 -25.99
CA GLN A 11 3.44 20.77 -26.50
C GLN A 11 4.14 22.12 -26.68
N SER A 12 3.45 23.13 -27.25
CA SER A 12 4.03 24.46 -27.47
C SER A 12 4.40 25.19 -26.17
N ILE A 13 3.61 24.99 -25.12
CA ILE A 13 3.85 25.58 -23.80
C ILE A 13 5.00 24.85 -23.09
N ARG A 14 5.34 23.61 -23.50
CA ARG A 14 6.30 22.74 -22.81
C ARG A 14 5.96 22.59 -21.33
N ALA A 15 4.67 22.46 -21.03
CA ALA A 15 4.14 22.50 -19.67
C ALA A 15 4.79 21.45 -18.76
N VAL A 16 4.93 20.20 -19.23
CA VAL A 16 5.55 19.11 -18.46
C VAL A 16 7.02 19.39 -18.13
N GLU A 17 7.76 19.98 -19.07
CA GLU A 17 9.17 20.32 -18.88
C GLU A 17 9.33 21.47 -17.87
N MET A 18 8.48 22.50 -17.96
CA MET A 18 8.47 23.59 -16.97
C MET A 18 8.12 23.10 -15.57
N LEU A 19 7.14 22.19 -15.45
CA LEU A 19 6.78 21.57 -14.18
C LEU A 19 7.92 20.71 -13.62
N SER A 20 8.62 19.99 -14.48
CA SER A 20 9.79 19.17 -14.09
C SER A 20 10.94 20.05 -13.58
N ALA A 21 11.29 21.09 -14.33
CA ALA A 21 12.32 22.05 -13.93
C ALA A 21 11.94 22.81 -12.63
N ALA A 22 10.66 23.13 -12.45
CA ALA A 22 10.17 23.73 -11.21
C ALA A 22 10.30 22.76 -10.03
N HIS A 23 9.98 21.48 -10.22
CA HIS A 23 10.16 20.45 -9.20
C HIS A 23 11.63 20.29 -8.81
N GLU A 24 12.53 20.14 -9.79
CA GLU A 24 13.98 20.08 -9.55
C GLU A 24 14.48 21.31 -8.78
N GLY A 25 13.99 22.50 -9.16
CA GLY A 25 14.30 23.75 -8.47
C GLY A 25 13.78 23.82 -7.03
N MET A 26 12.67 23.16 -6.71
CA MET A 26 12.16 23.05 -5.33
C MET A 26 12.99 22.05 -4.52
N VAL A 27 13.30 20.89 -5.10
CA VAL A 27 14.14 19.83 -4.51
C VAL A 27 15.53 20.38 -4.17
N ALA A 28 16.18 21.08 -5.11
CA ALA A 28 17.49 21.69 -4.91
C ALA A 28 17.52 22.76 -3.80
N ARG A 29 16.37 23.39 -3.53
CA ARG A 29 16.20 24.38 -2.45
C ARG A 29 15.71 23.76 -1.15
N GLY A 30 15.52 22.44 -1.09
CA GLY A 30 14.94 21.74 0.06
C GLY A 30 13.51 22.17 0.39
N ARG A 31 12.76 22.67 -0.59
CA ARG A 31 11.37 23.10 -0.38
C ARG A 31 10.42 21.92 -0.63
N PRO A 32 9.46 21.65 0.27
CA PRO A 32 8.48 20.61 0.07
C PRO A 32 7.55 20.95 -1.10
N LEU A 33 6.97 19.90 -1.71
CA LEU A 33 5.91 20.05 -2.69
C LEU A 33 4.68 20.66 -2.03
N THR A 34 4.05 21.62 -2.71
CA THR A 34 2.84 22.29 -2.24
C THR A 34 1.59 21.70 -2.88
N GLU A 35 0.45 21.81 -2.20
CA GLU A 35 -0.84 21.36 -2.71
C GLU A 35 -1.18 22.02 -4.07
N PRO A 36 -1.03 23.35 -4.28
CA PRO A 36 -1.34 23.95 -5.58
C PRO A 36 -0.46 23.41 -6.72
N PHE A 37 0.81 23.07 -6.42
CA PHE A 37 1.69 22.47 -7.42
C PHE A 37 1.25 21.05 -7.77
N ALA A 38 0.95 20.22 -6.76
CA ALA A 38 0.45 18.87 -6.99
C ALA A 38 -0.89 18.87 -7.75
N ALA A 39 -1.81 19.77 -7.39
CA ALA A 39 -3.08 19.96 -8.08
C ALA A 39 -2.87 20.38 -9.54
N LEU A 40 -1.93 21.29 -9.82
CA LEU A 40 -1.60 21.69 -11.19
C LEU A 40 -1.04 20.52 -12.01
N VAL A 41 -0.09 19.76 -11.45
CA VAL A 41 0.46 18.57 -12.12
C VAL A 41 -0.63 17.52 -12.39
N ALA A 42 -1.53 17.29 -11.42
CA ALA A 42 -2.65 16.36 -11.56
C ALA A 42 -3.65 16.81 -12.62
N GLN A 43 -4.01 18.09 -12.66
CA GLN A 43 -4.92 18.66 -13.66
C GLN A 43 -4.31 18.64 -15.06
N CYS A 44 -3.04 19.02 -15.22
CA CYS A 44 -2.34 18.91 -16.49
C CYS A 44 -2.30 17.46 -16.99
N SER A 45 -2.03 16.51 -16.10
CA SER A 45 -1.97 15.08 -16.43
C SER A 45 -3.35 14.49 -16.76
N LEU A 46 -4.41 14.94 -16.07
CA LEU A 46 -5.80 14.60 -16.39
C LEU A 46 -6.16 15.05 -17.80
N GLU A 47 -5.75 16.25 -18.17
CA GLU A 47 -6.02 16.79 -19.51
C GLU A 47 -5.25 16.05 -20.60
N LEU A 48 -4.00 15.67 -20.34
CA LEU A 48 -3.23 14.79 -21.23
C LEU A 48 -3.91 13.41 -21.39
N LEU A 49 -4.42 12.84 -20.30
CA LEU A 49 -5.15 11.57 -20.32
C LEU A 49 -6.47 11.67 -21.09
N ASP A 50 -7.21 12.76 -20.94
CA ASP A 50 -8.43 13.06 -21.71
C ASP A 50 -8.14 13.19 -23.21
N VAL A 51 -7.04 13.87 -23.57
CA VAL A 51 -6.59 14.01 -24.95
C VAL A 51 -6.17 12.65 -25.51
N TRP A 52 -5.39 11.87 -24.75
CA TRP A 52 -4.97 10.53 -25.15
C TRP A 52 -6.16 9.61 -25.42
N ASP A 53 -7.15 9.55 -24.52
CA ASP A 53 -8.33 8.70 -24.69
C ASP A 53 -9.18 9.12 -25.90
N ARG A 54 -9.39 10.43 -26.10
CA ARG A 54 -10.19 10.93 -27.24
C ARG A 54 -9.49 10.77 -28.58
N LEU A 55 -8.17 10.95 -28.65
CA LEU A 55 -7.40 10.73 -29.88
C LEU A 55 -7.31 9.25 -30.23
N SER A 56 -7.07 8.39 -29.24
CA SER A 56 -7.01 6.94 -29.45
C SER A 56 -8.34 6.39 -29.99
N GLN A 57 -9.48 6.93 -29.52
CA GLN A 57 -10.81 6.57 -30.02
C GLN A 57 -11.08 7.03 -31.46
N ARG A 58 -10.50 8.16 -31.90
CA ARG A 58 -10.82 8.80 -33.20
C ARG A 58 -9.83 8.46 -34.30
N GLY A 59 -8.55 8.35 -33.97
CA GLY A 59 -7.44 8.23 -34.94
C GLY A 59 -6.56 7.00 -34.73
N GLY A 60 -6.94 6.08 -33.83
CA GLY A 60 -6.14 4.91 -33.46
C GLY A 60 -5.01 5.23 -32.47
N GLU A 61 -4.31 4.18 -32.02
CA GLU A 61 -3.29 4.26 -30.96
C GLU A 61 -2.17 5.27 -31.28
N ALA A 62 -1.69 5.30 -32.53
CA ALA A 62 -0.62 6.21 -32.95
C ALA A 62 -0.99 7.69 -32.87
N ALA A 63 -2.28 8.05 -32.98
CA ALA A 63 -2.73 9.44 -32.85
C ALA A 63 -2.64 9.94 -31.39
N GLY A 64 -2.69 9.01 -30.43
CA GLY A 64 -2.63 9.29 -29.00
C GLY A 64 -1.21 9.27 -28.42
N GLU A 65 -0.23 8.72 -29.13
CA GLU A 65 1.11 8.43 -28.56
C GLU A 65 1.81 9.68 -28.02
N GLY A 66 1.75 10.81 -28.75
CA GLY A 66 2.37 12.05 -28.27
C GLY A 66 1.78 12.58 -26.96
N ALA A 67 0.50 12.29 -26.66
CA ALA A 67 -0.12 12.59 -25.37
C ALA A 67 0.29 11.57 -24.30
N ALA A 68 0.42 10.29 -24.68
CA ALA A 68 0.90 9.23 -23.80
C ALA A 68 2.36 9.46 -23.37
N ASP A 69 3.23 9.93 -24.27
CA ASP A 69 4.62 10.29 -23.99
C ASP A 69 4.74 11.41 -22.97
N LEU A 70 3.97 12.49 -23.15
CA LEU A 70 3.93 13.60 -22.20
C LEU A 70 3.38 13.17 -20.84
N LEU A 71 2.37 12.28 -20.83
CA LEU A 71 1.82 11.72 -19.61
C LEU A 71 2.84 10.81 -18.89
N ARG A 72 3.61 10.04 -19.64
CA ARG A 72 4.69 9.21 -19.11
C ARG A 72 5.78 10.08 -18.48
N ALA A 73 6.11 11.20 -19.11
CA ALA A 73 7.04 12.19 -18.58
C ALA A 73 6.52 12.93 -17.33
N SER A 74 5.20 13.10 -17.17
CA SER A 74 4.63 13.72 -15.97
C SER A 74 4.45 12.76 -14.78
N MET A 75 4.47 11.44 -15.01
CA MET A 75 4.25 10.43 -13.98
C MET A 75 5.22 10.52 -12.78
N PRO A 76 6.53 10.76 -12.96
CA PRO A 76 7.44 10.94 -11.82
C PRO A 76 7.02 12.08 -10.88
N LEU A 77 6.49 13.18 -11.43
CA LEU A 77 6.00 14.32 -10.64
C LEU A 77 4.75 13.95 -9.83
N LEU A 78 3.84 13.19 -10.43
CA LEU A 78 2.64 12.69 -9.75
C LEU A 78 3.00 11.73 -8.61
N LEU A 79 3.95 10.83 -8.86
CA LEU A 79 4.44 9.88 -7.84
C LEU A 79 5.19 10.61 -6.72
N ALA A 80 5.96 11.65 -7.03
CA ALA A 80 6.60 12.50 -6.03
C ALA A 80 5.57 13.27 -5.17
N ALA A 81 4.51 13.80 -5.79
CA ALA A 81 3.41 14.45 -5.08
C ALA A 81 2.63 13.46 -4.20
N LEU A 82 2.35 12.25 -4.70
CA LEU A 82 1.72 11.17 -3.93
C LEU A 82 2.59 10.74 -2.73
N ALA A 83 3.91 10.72 -2.90
CA ALA A 83 4.87 10.37 -1.86
C ALA A 83 5.09 11.47 -0.80
N SER A 84 4.60 12.69 -1.04
CA SER A 84 4.72 13.81 -0.10
C SER A 84 4.09 13.49 1.25
N ASP A 85 4.67 14.00 2.35
CA ASP A 85 4.18 13.74 3.71
C ASP A 85 2.78 14.33 3.92
N GLY A 86 2.54 15.53 3.38
CA GLY A 86 1.26 16.24 3.50
C GLY A 86 0.12 15.50 2.81
N LEU A 87 -0.92 15.15 3.59
CA LEU A 87 -2.12 14.47 3.08
C LEU A 87 -2.76 15.25 1.94
N GLU A 88 -2.89 16.58 2.07
CA GLU A 88 -3.47 17.49 1.07
C GLU A 88 -2.75 17.42 -0.30
N VAL A 89 -1.41 17.36 -0.28
CA VAL A 89 -0.58 17.24 -1.49
C VAL A 89 -0.81 15.89 -2.17
N SER A 90 -0.86 14.83 -1.38
CA SER A 90 -1.09 13.46 -1.85
C SER A 90 -2.51 13.29 -2.40
N SER A 91 -3.52 13.78 -1.66
CA SER A 91 -4.94 13.77 -2.03
C SER A 91 -5.21 14.52 -3.35
N SER A 92 -4.47 15.59 -3.61
CA SER A 92 -4.58 16.35 -4.88
C SER A 92 -4.30 15.49 -6.13
N THR A 93 -3.57 14.38 -5.98
CA THR A 93 -3.27 13.46 -7.09
C THR A 93 -4.34 12.39 -7.33
N MET A 94 -5.23 12.15 -6.35
CA MET A 94 -6.20 11.05 -6.38
C MET A 94 -7.16 11.09 -7.58
N PRO A 95 -7.75 12.25 -7.96
CA PRO A 95 -8.64 12.31 -9.12
C PRO A 95 -7.96 11.86 -10.41
N PHE A 96 -6.69 12.23 -10.61
CA PHE A 96 -5.90 11.77 -11.74
C PHE A 96 -5.66 10.26 -11.68
N LEU A 97 -5.20 9.73 -10.55
CA LEU A 97 -4.85 8.31 -10.40
C LEU A 97 -6.08 7.41 -10.63
N HIS A 98 -7.25 7.82 -10.14
CA HIS A 98 -8.51 7.11 -10.37
C HIS A 98 -8.89 7.10 -11.85
N ALA A 99 -8.84 8.25 -12.52
CA ALA A 99 -9.12 8.34 -13.95
C ALA A 99 -8.12 7.52 -14.77
N TYR A 100 -6.83 7.59 -14.42
CA TYR A 100 -5.74 6.89 -15.07
C TYR A 100 -5.95 5.37 -15.01
N LEU A 101 -6.07 4.78 -13.82
CA LEU A 101 -6.30 3.33 -13.67
C LEU A 101 -7.63 2.88 -14.28
N GLY A 102 -8.67 3.72 -14.21
CA GLY A 102 -9.97 3.44 -14.79
C GLY A 102 -9.94 3.31 -16.32
N ARG A 103 -9.08 4.09 -16.99
CA ARG A 103 -8.94 4.10 -18.44
C ARG A 103 -7.80 3.22 -18.95
N LEU A 104 -6.81 2.90 -18.12
CA LEU A 104 -5.59 2.21 -18.55
C LEU A 104 -5.86 0.87 -19.23
N ARG A 105 -6.80 0.06 -18.69
CA ARG A 105 -7.20 -1.22 -19.33
C ARG A 105 -7.82 -1.06 -20.71
N LYS A 106 -8.51 0.07 -20.95
CA LYS A 106 -9.13 0.37 -22.24
C LYS A 106 -8.09 0.88 -23.24
N LEU A 107 -7.16 1.71 -22.76
CA LEU A 107 -6.12 2.34 -23.58
C LEU A 107 -4.97 1.38 -23.91
N LEU A 108 -4.73 0.40 -23.05
CA LEU A 108 -3.68 -0.59 -23.21
C LEU A 108 -4.28 -2.01 -23.11
N PRO A 109 -5.00 -2.46 -24.16
CA PRO A 109 -5.65 -3.77 -24.15
C PRO A 109 -4.64 -4.93 -24.25
N ALA A 110 -3.46 -4.69 -24.83
CA ALA A 110 -2.42 -5.69 -24.98
C ALA A 110 -1.53 -5.79 -23.73
N ALA A 111 -1.22 -7.02 -23.31
CA ALA A 111 -0.33 -7.28 -22.17
C ALA A 111 1.08 -6.66 -22.37
N SER A 112 1.58 -6.60 -23.60
CA SER A 112 2.86 -5.96 -23.94
C SER A 112 2.84 -4.43 -23.76
N ALA A 113 1.69 -3.79 -23.95
CA ALA A 113 1.54 -2.34 -23.78
C ALA A 113 1.43 -1.97 -22.29
N ILE A 114 0.85 -2.87 -21.47
CA ILE A 114 0.84 -2.75 -20.01
C ILE A 114 2.27 -2.89 -19.45
N ALA A 115 3.11 -3.76 -20.01
CA ALA A 115 4.50 -3.94 -19.58
C ALA A 115 5.32 -2.63 -19.65
N GLN A 116 5.05 -1.77 -20.64
CA GLN A 116 5.70 -0.45 -20.75
C GLN A 116 5.35 0.49 -19.59
N HIS A 117 4.24 0.24 -18.91
CA HIS A 117 3.76 1.02 -17.76
C HIS A 117 4.00 0.31 -16.42
N GLU A 118 4.61 -0.87 -16.45
CA GLU A 118 4.82 -1.73 -15.27
C GLU A 118 5.63 -1.02 -14.18
N ALA A 119 6.72 -0.34 -14.56
CA ALA A 119 7.55 0.40 -13.62
C ALA A 119 6.75 1.47 -12.84
N HIS A 120 5.90 2.24 -13.54
CA HIS A 120 5.05 3.25 -12.91
C HIS A 120 3.97 2.63 -12.03
N LEU A 121 3.36 1.53 -12.46
CA LEU A 121 2.37 0.80 -11.66
C LEU A 121 3.00 0.21 -10.40
N GLN A 122 4.22 -0.33 -10.50
CA GLN A 122 4.97 -0.83 -9.35
C GLN A 122 5.25 0.29 -8.35
N GLN A 123 5.74 1.45 -8.81
CA GLN A 123 5.97 2.61 -7.95
C GLN A 123 4.67 3.11 -7.32
N LEU A 124 3.57 3.14 -8.07
CA LEU A 124 2.26 3.48 -7.54
C LEU A 124 1.86 2.55 -6.39
N LEU A 125 1.97 1.23 -6.57
CA LEU A 125 1.67 0.25 -5.52
C LEU A 125 2.52 0.48 -4.26
N VAL A 126 3.82 0.76 -4.43
CA VAL A 126 4.74 1.09 -3.32
C VAL A 126 4.26 2.35 -2.59
N GLN A 127 3.90 3.42 -3.30
CA GLN A 127 3.45 4.66 -2.66
C GLN A 127 2.09 4.49 -1.98
N LEU A 128 1.14 3.77 -2.59
CA LEU A 128 -0.15 3.47 -1.97
C LEU A 128 0.04 2.69 -0.65
N ALA A 129 0.94 1.70 -0.62
CA ALA A 129 1.29 0.97 0.59
C ALA A 129 1.89 1.89 1.67
N ARG A 130 2.90 2.69 1.31
CA ARG A 130 3.57 3.62 2.25
C ARG A 130 2.61 4.65 2.83
N ARG A 131 1.74 5.22 2.00
CA ARG A 131 0.75 6.23 2.42
C ARG A 131 -0.40 5.64 3.21
N SER A 132 -0.62 4.32 3.14
CA SER A 132 -1.62 3.61 3.93
C SER A 132 -1.15 3.23 5.34
N ASP A 133 0.11 3.51 5.69
CA ASP A 133 0.63 3.29 7.04
C ASP A 133 -0.07 4.19 8.06
N THR A 134 -1.05 3.60 8.73
CA THR A 134 -1.93 4.22 9.73
C THR A 134 -1.15 4.96 10.81
N TYR A 135 0.03 4.49 11.20
CA TYR A 135 0.78 5.07 12.31
C TYR A 135 1.59 6.31 11.89
N ARG A 136 1.97 6.42 10.61
CA ARG A 136 2.67 7.59 10.08
C ARG A 136 1.76 8.83 10.04
N SER A 137 0.48 8.65 9.76
CA SER A 137 -0.48 9.77 9.67
C SER A 137 -0.90 10.29 11.04
N VAL A 138 -0.92 9.43 12.06
CA VAL A 138 -1.27 9.81 13.44
C VAL A 138 0.01 10.24 14.18
N GLY A 139 0.70 11.25 13.63
CA GLY A 139 1.74 11.94 14.36
C GLY A 139 1.17 12.45 15.70
N HIS A 140 1.65 11.88 16.81
CA HIS A 140 1.43 12.39 18.17
C HIS A 140 0.03 12.30 18.80
N VAL A 141 -0.92 11.48 18.32
CA VAL A 141 -2.13 11.16 19.11
C VAL A 141 -1.94 9.86 19.90
N SER A 142 -1.26 10.01 21.03
CA SER A 142 -1.58 9.36 22.32
C SER A 142 -2.09 7.90 22.29
N LEU A 143 -1.25 6.92 21.98
CA LEU A 143 -1.43 5.55 22.51
C LEU A 143 -0.95 5.42 23.97
N GLY A 144 -1.17 6.46 24.78
CA GLY A 144 -0.71 6.58 26.16
C GLY A 144 -1.47 7.59 27.04
N ARG A 145 -2.55 8.23 26.55
CA ARG A 145 -3.44 9.07 27.36
C ARG A 145 -4.88 8.58 27.40
N THR A 146 -5.11 7.27 27.34
CA THR A 146 -6.29 6.75 28.05
C THR A 146 -5.94 6.57 29.52
N ARG A 147 -6.33 7.58 30.31
CA ARG A 147 -6.91 7.38 31.64
C ARG A 147 -5.93 7.04 32.77
N ALA A 148 -5.07 8.00 33.15
CA ALA A 148 -4.51 8.04 34.50
C ALA A 148 -4.68 9.45 35.09
N ALA A 149 -5.52 9.51 36.12
CA ALA A 149 -5.64 10.50 37.18
C ALA A 149 -5.77 11.99 36.80
N GLY A 150 -6.92 12.57 37.19
CA GLY A 150 -7.15 14.01 37.12
C GLY A 150 -6.12 14.79 37.94
N LEU A 151 -5.50 15.76 37.29
CA LEU A 151 -4.86 16.91 37.92
C LEU A 151 -5.07 18.11 36.98
N PRO A 152 -5.62 19.24 37.47
CA PRO A 152 -5.67 20.48 36.70
C PRO A 152 -4.48 21.36 37.07
N SER A 153 -3.64 21.70 36.10
CA SER A 153 -2.73 22.87 36.23
C SER A 153 -2.17 23.34 34.88
N GLU A 154 -2.79 24.39 34.37
CA GLU A 154 -2.24 25.65 33.82
C GLU A 154 -0.86 25.64 33.07
N GLU A 155 -0.93 25.78 31.72
CA GLU A 155 -0.32 26.79 30.80
C GLU A 155 1.17 27.26 30.98
N PRO A 156 1.90 27.82 29.96
CA PRO A 156 1.50 28.21 28.59
C PRO A 156 2.53 27.87 27.45
N GLY A 157 2.10 27.84 26.20
CA GLY A 157 2.98 27.79 25.02
C GLY A 157 2.22 27.77 23.70
N HIS A 158 2.12 28.93 23.05
CA HIS A 158 1.33 29.18 21.85
C HIS A 158 1.82 28.43 20.58
N GLY A 159 0.85 27.84 19.85
CA GLY A 159 0.98 27.24 18.51
C GLY A 159 0.96 25.71 18.59
N GLU A 160 -0.09 24.96 18.25
CA GLU A 160 -1.19 25.13 17.29
C GLU A 160 -2.50 24.69 17.97
N ALA A 161 -3.34 25.64 18.36
CA ALA A 161 -4.69 25.36 18.84
C ALA A 161 -5.64 25.53 17.64
N GLY A 162 -6.15 24.42 17.08
CA GLY A 162 -7.19 24.51 16.05
C GLY A 162 -7.51 23.28 15.19
N ARG A 163 -6.75 22.17 15.25
CA ARG A 163 -7.14 20.93 14.55
C ARG A 163 -7.77 19.96 15.54
N ASP A 164 -9.05 19.67 15.35
CA ASP A 164 -9.74 18.64 16.12
C ASP A 164 -9.14 17.28 15.73
N PRO A 165 -8.61 16.48 16.68
CA PRO A 165 -7.98 15.20 16.37
C PRO A 165 -8.93 14.23 15.67
N ASP A 166 -10.24 14.38 15.92
CA ASP A 166 -11.30 13.61 15.25
C ASP A 166 -11.43 13.96 13.76
N ASP A 167 -11.13 15.21 13.36
CA ASP A 167 -11.18 15.67 11.97
C ASP A 167 -9.98 15.13 11.17
N ASP A 168 -8.80 15.08 11.78
CA ASP A 168 -7.61 14.47 11.18
C ASP A 168 -7.75 12.94 11.03
N GLU A 169 -8.34 12.26 12.03
CA GLU A 169 -8.61 10.82 11.95
C GLU A 169 -9.64 10.51 10.86
N THR A 170 -10.70 11.32 10.75
CA THR A 170 -11.71 11.19 9.70
C THR A 170 -11.11 11.42 8.31
N SER A 171 -10.32 12.48 8.15
CA SER A 171 -9.64 12.81 6.91
C SER A 171 -8.70 11.69 6.44
N PHE A 172 -7.95 11.10 7.37
CA PHE A 172 -7.10 9.95 7.06
C PHE A 172 -7.91 8.70 6.71
N ALA A 173 -9.00 8.43 7.42
CA ALA A 173 -9.86 7.29 7.12
C ALA A 173 -10.45 7.39 5.71
N ASP A 174 -10.90 8.58 5.30
CA ASP A 174 -11.39 8.84 3.95
C ASP A 174 -10.30 8.70 2.91
N TYR A 175 -9.12 9.26 3.16
CA TYR A 175 -7.96 9.06 2.29
C TYR A 175 -7.60 7.57 2.14
N ARG A 176 -7.58 6.80 3.23
CA ARG A 176 -7.27 5.37 3.20
C ARG A 176 -8.32 4.57 2.41
N ARG A 177 -9.58 5.02 2.38
CA ARG A 177 -10.64 4.44 1.51
C ARG A 177 -10.35 4.71 0.03
N GLU A 178 -9.87 5.90 -0.32
CA GLU A 178 -9.44 6.22 -1.68
C GLU A 178 -8.25 5.35 -2.11
N VAL A 179 -7.21 5.25 -1.28
CA VAL A 179 -6.05 4.38 -1.51
C VAL A 179 -6.47 2.92 -1.70
N SER A 180 -7.40 2.41 -0.89
CA SER A 180 -7.97 1.07 -1.05
C SER A 180 -8.57 0.86 -2.44
N THR A 181 -9.29 1.88 -2.91
CA THR A 181 -10.00 1.84 -4.20
C THR A 181 -9.03 1.91 -5.37
N LEU A 182 -7.96 2.71 -5.26
CA LEU A 182 -6.86 2.73 -6.23
C LEU A 182 -6.13 1.40 -6.28
N PHE A 183 -5.76 0.84 -5.12
CA PHE A 183 -5.04 -0.44 -5.06
C PHE A 183 -5.85 -1.57 -5.72
N ARG A 184 -7.14 -1.72 -5.39
CA ARG A 184 -8.01 -2.70 -6.06
C ARG A 184 -8.08 -2.47 -7.57
N SER A 185 -8.09 -1.22 -8.00
CA SER A 185 -8.11 -0.88 -9.43
C SER A 185 -6.80 -1.23 -10.13
N ALA A 186 -5.65 -0.98 -9.49
CA ALA A 186 -4.34 -1.40 -9.97
C ALA A 186 -4.22 -2.93 -10.04
N ALA A 187 -4.73 -3.65 -9.03
CA ALA A 187 -4.80 -5.12 -9.04
C ALA A 187 -5.65 -5.67 -10.19
N ARG A 188 -6.73 -4.98 -10.58
CA ARG A 188 -7.53 -5.34 -11.78
C ARG A 188 -6.81 -5.05 -13.09
N VAL A 189 -6.00 -4.01 -13.13
CA VAL A 189 -5.23 -3.60 -14.31
C VAL A 189 -4.08 -4.57 -14.57
N HIS A 190 -3.33 -4.93 -13.53
CA HIS A 190 -2.19 -5.84 -13.64
C HIS A 190 -2.16 -6.86 -12.48
N PRO A 191 -2.97 -7.93 -12.55
CA PRO A 191 -3.07 -8.95 -11.50
C PRO A 191 -1.74 -9.56 -11.08
N SER A 192 -0.89 -9.96 -12.04
CA SER A 192 0.38 -10.63 -11.76
C SER A 192 1.36 -9.75 -10.98
N LEU A 193 1.49 -8.47 -11.35
CA LEU A 193 2.32 -7.48 -10.65
C LEU A 193 1.81 -7.25 -9.24
N ALA A 194 0.50 -7.08 -9.05
CA ALA A 194 -0.09 -6.89 -7.72
C ALA A 194 0.13 -8.10 -6.81
N CYS A 195 -0.03 -9.33 -7.33
CA CYS A 195 0.28 -10.56 -6.59
C CYS A 195 1.76 -10.62 -6.19
N ALA A 196 2.68 -10.34 -7.13
CA ALA A 196 4.12 -10.34 -6.85
C ALA A 196 4.52 -9.28 -5.81
N PHE A 197 3.92 -8.09 -5.91
CA PHE A 197 4.12 -7.00 -4.94
C PHE A 197 3.66 -7.40 -3.53
N VAL A 198 2.46 -7.95 -3.39
CA VAL A 198 1.95 -8.43 -2.09
C VAL A 198 2.78 -9.60 -1.55
N LYS A 199 3.21 -10.53 -2.41
CA LYS A 199 4.11 -11.63 -2.04
C LYS A 199 5.40 -11.11 -1.42
N SER A 200 6.06 -10.19 -2.11
CA SER A 200 7.30 -9.56 -1.65
C SER A 200 7.11 -8.80 -0.34
N THR A 201 6.00 -8.07 -0.21
CA THR A 201 5.67 -7.32 1.01
C THR A 201 5.38 -8.23 2.20
N LEU A 202 4.67 -9.34 2.00
CA LEU A 202 4.44 -10.33 3.05
C LEU A 202 5.74 -11.05 3.44
N GLN A 203 6.59 -11.40 2.47
CA GLN A 203 7.87 -12.04 2.75
C GLN A 203 8.82 -11.12 3.53
N SER A 204 8.84 -9.82 3.23
CA SER A 204 9.72 -8.88 3.95
C SER A 204 9.29 -8.65 5.40
N VAL A 205 7.98 -8.67 5.69
CA VAL A 205 7.46 -8.42 7.06
C VAL A 205 7.24 -9.69 7.88
N LEU A 206 6.94 -10.82 7.24
CA LEU A 206 6.63 -12.11 7.90
C LEU A 206 7.79 -13.12 7.83
N GLY A 207 8.72 -12.98 6.88
CA GLY A 207 9.86 -13.88 6.72
C GLY A 207 10.95 -13.71 7.78
N ALA A 208 10.90 -12.62 8.56
CA ALA A 208 11.77 -12.45 9.71
C ALA A 208 11.23 -13.27 10.89
N SER A 209 11.85 -14.43 11.12
CA SER A 209 11.60 -15.29 12.30
C SER A 209 11.64 -14.46 13.58
N ASP A 210 10.81 -14.72 14.59
CA ASP A 210 10.78 -13.93 15.84
C ASP A 210 12.16 -13.80 16.55
N ALA A 211 13.10 -14.71 16.28
CA ALA A 211 14.48 -14.69 16.78
C ALA A 211 15.49 -13.90 15.91
N GLU A 212 15.17 -13.67 14.63
CA GLU A 212 15.94 -12.89 13.66
C GLU A 212 15.25 -11.57 13.30
N ARG A 213 14.04 -11.34 13.84
CA ARG A 213 13.27 -10.13 13.62
C ARG A 213 14.15 -8.99 14.09
N PRO A 214 14.63 -8.12 13.17
CA PRO A 214 15.36 -6.94 13.58
C PRO A 214 14.47 -6.22 14.58
N GLU A 215 15.04 -5.60 15.62
CA GLU A 215 14.33 -4.74 16.57
C GLU A 215 13.60 -3.54 15.90
N GLY A 216 13.37 -3.55 14.58
CA GLY A 216 12.88 -2.45 13.77
C GLY A 216 11.67 -2.72 12.85
N VAL A 217 11.12 -3.95 12.73
CA VAL A 217 9.87 -4.11 11.94
C VAL A 217 8.68 -3.65 12.78
N GLN A 218 8.17 -2.46 12.49
CA GLN A 218 7.00 -1.90 13.16
C GLN A 218 5.75 -2.74 12.87
N TRP A 219 4.89 -2.87 13.88
CA TRP A 219 3.62 -3.59 13.75
C TRP A 219 2.74 -3.01 12.63
N SER A 220 2.88 -1.72 12.34
CA SER A 220 2.12 -1.03 11.30
C SER A 220 2.48 -1.53 9.91
N HIS A 221 3.75 -1.87 9.65
CA HIS A 221 4.16 -2.48 8.39
C HIS A 221 3.54 -3.86 8.18
N VAL A 222 3.45 -4.66 9.27
CA VAL A 222 2.77 -5.96 9.23
C VAL A 222 1.28 -5.76 8.96
N GLU A 223 0.64 -4.81 9.63
CA GLU A 223 -0.78 -4.48 9.42
C GLU A 223 -1.05 -4.07 7.97
N VAL A 224 -0.26 -3.17 7.40
CA VAL A 224 -0.37 -2.74 6.00
C VAL A 224 -0.20 -3.93 5.06
N ALA A 225 0.76 -4.81 5.28
CA ALA A 225 0.96 -5.98 4.42
C ALA A 225 -0.26 -6.93 4.43
N LEU A 226 -0.85 -7.16 5.60
CA LEU A 226 -2.08 -7.92 5.74
C LEU A 226 -3.26 -7.21 5.07
N TRP A 227 -3.37 -5.90 5.25
CA TRP A 227 -4.39 -5.07 4.61
C TRP A 227 -4.27 -5.09 3.07
N LEU A 228 -3.05 -5.07 2.51
CA LEU A 228 -2.83 -5.22 1.07
C LEU A 228 -3.27 -6.59 0.55
N LEU A 229 -3.01 -7.67 1.30
CA LEU A 229 -3.53 -9.01 0.98
C LEU A 229 -5.06 -9.03 1.03
N TYR A 230 -5.66 -8.39 2.03
CA TYR A 230 -7.11 -8.21 2.11
C TYR A 230 -7.64 -7.52 0.85
N LEU A 231 -7.04 -6.42 0.43
CA LEU A 231 -7.48 -5.69 -0.76
C LEU A 231 -7.22 -6.45 -2.07
N LEU A 232 -6.13 -7.22 -2.14
CA LEU A 232 -5.78 -7.99 -3.33
C LEU A 232 -6.89 -8.98 -3.68
N GLY A 233 -7.40 -9.72 -2.69
CA GLY A 233 -8.49 -10.68 -2.93
C GLY A 233 -9.82 -10.02 -3.32
N GLU A 234 -10.06 -8.75 -2.96
CA GLU A 234 -11.22 -7.98 -3.45
C GLU A 234 -11.00 -7.37 -4.83
N GLY A 235 -9.75 -7.10 -5.19
CA GLY A 235 -9.37 -6.54 -6.48
C GLY A 235 -9.35 -7.59 -7.59
N LEU A 236 -8.88 -8.80 -7.30
CA LEU A 236 -8.72 -9.86 -8.28
C LEU A 236 -10.08 -10.42 -8.77
N PRO A 237 -10.17 -10.89 -10.03
CA PRO A 237 -11.33 -11.64 -10.50
C PRO A 237 -11.56 -12.89 -9.67
N GLU A 238 -12.81 -13.24 -9.44
CA GLU A 238 -13.15 -14.39 -8.59
C GLU A 238 -12.62 -15.72 -9.12
N ALA A 239 -12.39 -15.83 -10.44
CA ALA A 239 -11.74 -16.99 -11.04
C ALA A 239 -10.31 -17.18 -10.52
N THR A 240 -9.53 -16.10 -10.42
CA THR A 240 -8.13 -16.10 -9.98
C THR A 240 -8.01 -16.34 -8.48
N THR A 241 -8.95 -15.83 -7.68
CA THR A 241 -8.93 -16.05 -6.22
C THR A 241 -9.37 -17.46 -5.82
N ARG A 242 -10.19 -18.12 -6.64
CA ARG A 242 -10.63 -19.51 -6.42
C ARG A 242 -9.74 -20.56 -7.09
N GLU A 243 -8.74 -20.14 -7.86
CA GLU A 243 -7.84 -21.07 -8.54
C GLU A 243 -7.06 -21.91 -7.52
N LYS A 244 -7.22 -23.23 -7.58
CA LYS A 244 -6.51 -24.16 -6.68
C LYS A 244 -5.02 -24.10 -6.98
N GLY A 245 -4.22 -23.72 -5.99
CA GLY A 245 -2.77 -23.55 -6.19
C GLY A 245 -2.40 -22.30 -7.01
N GLY A 246 -3.35 -21.39 -7.24
CA GLY A 246 -3.06 -20.10 -7.88
C GLY A 246 -2.27 -19.17 -6.95
N PRO A 247 -1.79 -18.03 -7.47
CA PRO A 247 -0.92 -17.12 -6.74
C PRO A 247 -1.56 -16.57 -5.46
N PHE A 248 -2.88 -16.33 -5.45
CA PHE A 248 -3.59 -15.90 -4.25
C PHE A 248 -3.64 -17.00 -3.17
N GLY A 249 -3.79 -18.26 -3.58
CA GLY A 249 -3.76 -19.42 -2.67
C GLY A 249 -2.39 -19.59 -2.01
N GLU A 250 -1.29 -19.38 -2.75
CA GLU A 250 0.06 -19.36 -2.19
C GLU A 250 0.23 -18.28 -1.11
N LEU A 251 -0.32 -17.08 -1.34
CA LEU A 251 -0.27 -15.98 -0.38
C LEU A 251 -1.06 -16.30 0.90
N MET A 252 -2.23 -16.93 0.75
CA MET A 252 -3.02 -17.41 1.89
C MET A 252 -2.27 -18.49 2.68
N LEU A 253 -1.61 -19.43 2.01
CA LEU A 253 -0.77 -20.43 2.65
C LEU A 253 0.41 -19.79 3.40
N ALA A 254 1.10 -18.83 2.78
CA ALA A 254 2.19 -18.10 3.41
C ALA A 254 1.71 -17.38 4.67
N LEU A 255 0.54 -16.72 4.61
CA LEU A 255 -0.08 -16.09 5.77
C LEU A 255 -0.36 -17.09 6.91
N LEU A 256 -1.01 -18.21 6.60
CA LEU A 256 -1.39 -19.22 7.61
C LEU A 256 -0.17 -19.92 8.23
N SER A 257 0.92 -20.04 7.47
CA SER A 257 2.20 -20.58 7.97
C SER A 257 3.01 -19.59 8.81
N SER A 258 2.65 -18.30 8.78
CA SER A 258 3.38 -17.24 9.47
C SER A 258 2.98 -17.08 10.94
N SER A 259 3.78 -16.33 11.70
CA SER A 259 3.44 -15.96 13.09
C SER A 259 2.42 -14.80 13.20
N ALA A 260 1.80 -14.36 12.09
CA ALA A 260 0.84 -13.25 12.08
C ALA A 260 -0.35 -13.45 13.03
N ALA A 261 -0.85 -14.69 13.14
CA ALA A 261 -1.95 -15.04 14.05
C ALA A 261 -1.60 -14.83 15.53
N SER A 262 -0.30 -14.90 15.86
CA SER A 262 0.23 -14.77 17.21
C SER A 262 0.88 -13.41 17.46
N HIS A 263 0.74 -12.43 16.56
CA HIS A 263 1.35 -11.11 16.71
C HIS A 263 0.85 -10.39 17.99
N PRO A 264 1.68 -9.63 18.72
CA PRO A 264 1.27 -8.96 19.97
C PRO A 264 0.32 -7.78 19.78
N HIS A 265 0.37 -7.12 18.62
CA HIS A 265 -0.43 -5.93 18.35
C HIS A 265 -1.85 -6.29 17.85
N ALA A 266 -2.88 -5.72 18.50
CA ALA A 266 -4.28 -6.04 18.23
C ALA A 266 -4.72 -5.71 16.79
N ALA A 267 -4.21 -4.65 16.17
CA ALA A 267 -4.55 -4.30 14.78
C ALA A 267 -4.13 -5.39 13.79
N VAL A 268 -2.97 -6.00 14.01
CA VAL A 268 -2.46 -7.11 13.17
C VAL A 268 -3.34 -8.35 13.36
N SER A 269 -3.69 -8.68 14.61
CA SER A 269 -4.58 -9.80 14.90
C SER A 269 -5.97 -9.59 14.27
N LEU A 270 -6.55 -8.39 14.38
CA LEU A 270 -7.85 -8.08 13.76
C LEU A 270 -7.79 -8.23 12.23
N GLN A 271 -6.78 -7.64 11.59
CA GLN A 271 -6.63 -7.72 10.14
C GLN A 271 -6.42 -9.16 9.66
N TYR A 272 -5.68 -9.98 10.42
CA TYR A 272 -5.55 -11.43 10.16
C TYR A 272 -6.91 -12.15 10.22
N LEU A 273 -7.69 -11.91 11.28
CA LEU A 273 -9.00 -12.56 11.44
C LEU A 273 -9.97 -12.15 10.33
N GLU A 274 -9.96 -10.87 9.93
CA GLU A 274 -10.77 -10.39 8.81
C GLU A 274 -10.45 -11.10 7.50
N ILE A 275 -9.17 -11.31 7.19
CA ILE A 275 -8.74 -12.03 5.99
C ILE A 275 -9.26 -13.47 6.02
N VAL A 276 -9.05 -14.18 7.13
CA VAL A 276 -9.50 -15.57 7.27
C VAL A 276 -11.02 -15.70 7.12
N VAL A 277 -11.79 -14.80 7.73
CA VAL A 277 -13.26 -14.81 7.63
C VAL A 277 -13.70 -14.44 6.22
N ARG A 278 -13.11 -13.41 5.61
CA ARG A 278 -13.46 -12.93 4.27
C ARG A 278 -13.21 -14.00 3.21
N TYR A 279 -12.07 -14.68 3.31
CA TYR A 279 -11.65 -15.69 2.34
C TYR A 279 -11.92 -17.12 2.80
N TYR A 280 -12.99 -17.34 3.59
CA TYR A 280 -13.34 -18.67 4.13
C TYR A 280 -13.45 -19.77 3.05
N ARG A 281 -13.81 -19.40 1.81
CA ARG A 281 -13.94 -20.33 0.68
C ARG A 281 -12.62 -21.04 0.36
N PHE A 282 -11.47 -20.46 0.71
CA PHE A 282 -10.17 -21.11 0.63
C PHE A 282 -10.12 -22.41 1.44
N PHE A 283 -10.66 -22.41 2.66
CA PHE A 283 -10.69 -23.60 3.52
C PHE A 283 -11.64 -24.69 3.01
N LEU A 284 -12.61 -24.37 2.13
CA LEU A 284 -13.40 -25.40 1.45
C LEU A 284 -12.56 -26.22 0.47
N GLN A 285 -11.48 -25.65 -0.05
CA GLN A 285 -10.55 -26.33 -0.94
C GLN A 285 -9.46 -27.09 -0.16
N GLN A 286 -9.10 -26.59 1.03
CA GLN A 286 -8.07 -27.17 1.91
C GLN A 286 -8.57 -27.26 3.37
N PRO A 287 -9.49 -28.20 3.68
CA PRO A 287 -10.10 -28.30 5.00
C PRO A 287 -9.11 -28.68 6.11
N ALA A 288 -7.96 -29.25 5.76
CA ALA A 288 -6.90 -29.64 6.71
C ALA A 288 -6.33 -28.46 7.51
N LEU A 289 -6.38 -27.24 6.96
CA LEU A 289 -5.84 -26.02 7.59
C LEU A 289 -6.84 -25.35 8.55
N LEU A 290 -8.11 -25.77 8.52
CA LEU A 290 -9.18 -25.18 9.31
C LEU A 290 -8.97 -25.34 10.82
N PRO A 291 -8.59 -26.53 11.36
CA PRO A 291 -8.45 -26.71 12.80
C PRO A 291 -7.40 -25.82 13.44
N ASP A 292 -6.23 -25.66 12.80
CA ASP A 292 -5.15 -24.81 13.33
C ASP A 292 -5.52 -23.34 13.28
N THR A 293 -6.20 -22.91 12.22
CA THR A 293 -6.75 -21.57 12.11
C THR A 293 -7.81 -21.31 13.20
N LEU A 294 -8.73 -22.25 13.44
CA LEU A 294 -9.73 -22.11 14.49
C LEU A 294 -9.11 -22.08 15.90
N ARG A 295 -8.02 -22.82 16.13
CA ARG A 295 -7.26 -22.74 17.40
C ARG A 295 -6.68 -21.35 17.61
N SER A 296 -6.17 -20.69 16.56
CA SER A 296 -5.68 -19.31 16.66
C SER A 296 -6.81 -18.31 16.95
N PHE A 297 -8.00 -18.52 16.36
CA PHE A 297 -9.22 -17.73 16.64
C PHE A 297 -9.71 -17.86 18.09
N LEU A 298 -9.70 -19.07 18.64
CA LEU A 298 -10.18 -19.37 19.99
C LEU A 298 -9.12 -19.14 21.08
N GLY A 299 -7.87 -18.89 20.68
CA GLY A 299 -6.74 -18.64 21.57
C GLY A 299 -6.84 -17.32 22.34
N ALA A 300 -5.83 -17.06 23.17
CA ALA A 300 -5.76 -15.90 24.07
C ALA A 300 -5.87 -14.52 23.36
N ARG A 301 -5.59 -14.47 22.05
CA ARG A 301 -5.49 -13.22 21.27
C ARG A 301 -6.61 -13.02 20.24
N GLY A 302 -7.50 -14.01 20.07
CA GLY A 302 -8.71 -13.89 19.25
C GLY A 302 -9.92 -13.49 20.10
N ILE A 303 -10.94 -14.34 20.16
CA ILE A 303 -12.18 -14.05 20.91
C ILE A 303 -11.92 -13.76 22.40
N ARG A 304 -10.90 -14.39 23.01
CA ARG A 304 -10.54 -14.12 24.42
C ARG A 304 -10.05 -12.69 24.66
N LEU A 305 -9.33 -12.08 23.73
CA LEU A 305 -8.90 -10.68 23.81
C LEU A 305 -10.10 -9.74 23.66
N PHE A 306 -11.02 -10.07 22.75
CA PHE A 306 -12.23 -9.28 22.53
C PHE A 306 -13.16 -9.31 23.76
N LEU A 307 -13.38 -10.50 24.34
CA LEU A 307 -14.15 -10.67 25.57
C LEU A 307 -13.49 -9.97 26.77
N GLN A 308 -12.16 -10.04 26.89
CA GLN A 308 -11.42 -9.35 27.97
C GLN A 308 -11.46 -7.83 27.85
N ARG A 309 -11.52 -7.26 26.63
CA ARG A 309 -11.71 -5.81 26.44
C ARG A 309 -13.14 -5.36 26.75
N SER A 310 -14.14 -6.20 26.51
CA SER A 310 -15.54 -5.91 26.83
C SER A 310 -15.86 -6.06 28.33
N SER A 311 -15.12 -6.89 29.06
CA SER A 311 -15.27 -7.05 30.52
C SER A 311 -14.20 -6.27 31.26
N ASN A 312 -14.57 -5.16 31.91
CA ASN A 312 -13.69 -4.41 32.80
C ASN A 312 -13.46 -5.19 34.11
N VAL A 313 -12.78 -6.34 34.05
CA VAL A 313 -12.55 -7.24 35.18
C VAL A 313 -11.03 -7.41 35.39
N PRO A 314 -10.51 -7.14 36.60
CA PRO A 314 -9.08 -7.21 36.88
C PRO A 314 -8.54 -8.64 36.80
N ARG A 315 -7.31 -8.75 36.27
CA ARG A 315 -6.52 -9.98 36.13
C ARG A 315 -6.44 -10.75 37.44
N THR A 316 -7.15 -11.87 37.52
CA THR A 316 -6.73 -13.01 38.34
C THR A 316 -7.13 -14.31 37.64
N PHE A 317 -6.28 -15.32 37.76
CA PHE A 317 -6.47 -16.71 37.35
C PHE A 317 -6.40 -17.05 35.86
N LEU A 318 -5.18 -17.37 35.39
CA LEU A 318 -4.74 -18.75 35.16
C LEU A 318 -3.45 -18.72 34.32
N GLU A 319 -2.30 -18.76 34.98
CA GLU A 319 -1.16 -19.47 34.40
C GLU A 319 -1.47 -20.97 34.38
N PRO A 320 -0.90 -21.69 33.41
CA PRO A 320 -0.06 -22.79 33.85
C PRO A 320 1.34 -22.67 33.26
N SER A 321 2.30 -22.79 34.17
CA SER A 321 3.71 -23.00 33.92
C SER A 321 3.98 -24.34 33.22
N SER A 322 4.84 -24.22 32.22
CA SER A 322 5.83 -25.18 31.70
C SER A 322 5.42 -26.52 31.05
N THR A 323 6.13 -26.74 29.93
CA THR A 323 6.61 -28.01 29.33
C THR A 323 5.64 -28.86 28.49
N SER A 324 5.74 -28.70 27.16
CA SER A 324 6.11 -29.84 26.31
C SER A 324 6.81 -29.37 25.04
N ALA A 325 7.95 -29.99 24.75
CA ALA A 325 8.68 -29.85 23.51
C ALA A 325 7.84 -30.39 22.35
N GLY A 326 7.50 -29.54 21.39
CA GLY A 326 6.95 -29.91 20.09
C GLY A 326 7.97 -29.52 19.04
N ALA A 327 8.67 -30.52 18.50
CA ALA A 327 9.71 -30.34 17.50
C ALA A 327 9.21 -29.56 16.28
N SER A 328 10.03 -28.60 15.86
CA SER A 328 9.91 -27.92 14.56
C SER A 328 9.92 -28.95 13.45
N ALA A 329 8.83 -28.99 12.69
CA ALA A 329 8.75 -29.65 11.39
C ALA A 329 8.26 -28.61 10.36
N CYS A 330 9.08 -27.59 10.13
CA CYS A 330 8.94 -26.67 8.99
C CYS A 330 10.27 -26.57 8.25
N GLY A 331 10.76 -27.73 7.80
CA GLY A 331 11.82 -27.85 6.82
C GLY A 331 11.26 -28.58 5.61
N LEU A 332 11.53 -28.03 4.42
CA LEU A 332 11.14 -28.49 3.08
C LEU A 332 9.79 -27.95 2.60
N LEU A 333 9.85 -26.91 1.77
CA LEU A 333 9.20 -26.84 0.44
C LEU A 333 9.60 -25.50 -0.23
N LEU A 334 10.88 -25.35 -0.56
CA LEU A 334 11.32 -24.39 -1.58
C LEU A 334 12.24 -25.16 -2.54
N GLY A 335 11.73 -25.41 -3.74
CA GLY A 335 12.44 -26.16 -4.76
C GLY A 335 11.85 -25.92 -6.13
N SER A 336 12.60 -25.13 -6.91
CA SER A 336 12.68 -25.05 -8.38
C SER A 336 11.62 -24.27 -9.16
N GLY A 337 12.09 -23.38 -10.05
CA GLY A 337 11.36 -23.07 -11.28
C GLY A 337 11.51 -21.72 -11.99
N LEU A 338 12.73 -21.22 -12.19
CA LEU A 338 13.16 -20.38 -13.35
C LEU A 338 12.49 -19.01 -13.59
N ALA A 339 13.19 -17.95 -13.17
CA ALA A 339 13.82 -16.91 -14.02
C ALA A 339 13.83 -15.55 -13.27
N SER A 340 15.02 -14.93 -13.24
CA SER A 340 15.36 -13.63 -12.64
C SER A 340 15.45 -13.54 -11.10
N GLU A 341 15.64 -14.65 -10.38
CA GLU A 341 15.86 -14.68 -8.91
C GLU A 341 16.98 -13.73 -8.44
N GLU A 342 18.00 -13.49 -9.27
CA GLU A 342 19.09 -12.55 -9.01
C GLU A 342 18.69 -11.07 -9.21
N GLN A 343 17.78 -10.79 -10.15
CA GLN A 343 17.18 -9.45 -10.33
C GLN A 343 16.07 -9.18 -9.30
N ALA A 344 15.34 -10.21 -8.89
CA ALA A 344 14.34 -10.15 -7.83
C ALA A 344 14.98 -10.00 -6.45
N ALA A 345 16.12 -10.66 -6.20
CA ALA A 345 16.93 -10.44 -4.99
C ALA A 345 17.58 -9.05 -4.99
N ALA A 346 18.09 -8.57 -6.13
CA ALA A 346 18.60 -7.20 -6.25
C ALA A 346 17.48 -6.15 -6.08
N ALA A 347 16.29 -6.40 -6.61
CA ALA A 347 15.11 -5.54 -6.42
C ALA A 347 14.59 -5.61 -4.98
N ALA A 348 14.62 -6.77 -4.32
CA ALA A 348 14.23 -6.96 -2.93
C ALA A 348 15.21 -6.27 -1.97
N ALA A 349 16.52 -6.35 -2.23
CA ALA A 349 17.53 -5.60 -1.49
C ALA A 349 17.32 -4.09 -1.65
N LYS A 350 17.08 -3.62 -2.89
CA LYS A 350 16.82 -2.21 -3.20
C LYS A 350 15.48 -1.72 -2.62
N LEU A 351 14.46 -2.56 -2.54
CA LEU A 351 13.17 -2.24 -1.93
C LEU A 351 13.23 -2.23 -0.39
N SER A 352 13.98 -3.16 0.21
CA SER A 352 14.27 -3.16 1.66
C SER A 352 15.06 -1.91 2.05
N GLU A 353 16.02 -1.50 1.24
CA GLU A 353 16.81 -0.28 1.44
C GLU A 353 15.95 0.98 1.25
N LEU A 354 15.13 1.04 0.20
CA LEU A 354 14.21 2.17 -0.04
C LEU A 354 13.12 2.31 1.03
N LEU A 355 12.68 1.22 1.66
CA LEU A 355 11.69 1.23 2.75
C LEU A 355 12.33 1.56 4.11
N ALA A 356 13.64 1.36 4.27
CA ALA A 356 14.38 1.61 5.51
C ALA A 356 15.06 2.99 5.57
N LEU A 357 15.22 3.71 4.45
CA LEU A 357 15.92 5.00 4.43
C LEU A 357 15.06 6.18 4.93
N PRO A 358 15.58 7.02 5.86
CA PRO A 358 14.98 8.29 6.20
C PRO A 358 15.06 9.29 5.03
N MET A 359 14.05 10.17 4.94
CA MET A 359 13.72 11.00 3.78
C MET A 359 14.86 11.89 3.23
N ASN A 360 15.91 12.17 4.01
CA ASN A 360 17.04 13.01 3.60
C ASN A 360 18.10 12.31 2.73
N GLN A 361 18.06 10.98 2.55
CA GLN A 361 19.09 10.24 1.80
C GLN A 361 18.68 9.89 0.36
N LEU A 362 17.43 10.17 -0.06
CA LEU A 362 16.93 9.84 -1.40
C LEU A 362 17.18 10.92 -2.47
N GLN A 363 17.67 12.10 -2.09
CA GLN A 363 18.07 13.14 -3.06
C GLN A 363 19.43 12.84 -3.73
N ALA A 364 20.21 11.88 -3.22
CA ALA A 364 21.55 11.59 -3.73
C ALA A 364 21.60 10.40 -4.72
N THR A 365 20.56 9.57 -4.81
CA THR A 365 20.54 8.37 -5.66
C THR A 365 19.80 8.54 -6.99
N SER A 366 19.49 9.78 -7.36
CA SER A 366 18.96 10.18 -8.67
C SER A 366 19.93 11.14 -9.35
N MET A 367 21.05 10.61 -9.84
CA MET A 367 21.77 11.17 -10.98
C MET A 367 21.68 10.21 -12.16
#